data_AF-A0A3S0Z4C9-F1
#
_entry.id   AF-A0A3S0Z4C9-F1
#
_cell.length_a   1.000
_cell.length_b   1.000
_cell.length_c   1.000
_cell.angle_alpha   90.00
_cell.angle_beta   90.00
_cell.angle_gamma   90.00
#
_symmetry.space_group_name_H-M   'P 1'
#
loop_
_entity.id
_entity.type
_entity.pdbx_description
1 polymer ?
#
loop_
_entity_poly.entity_id
_entity_poly.type
_entity_poly.pdbx_seq_one_letter_code
_entity_poly.pdbx_strand_id
1 'polypeptide(L)'
;MVKDAVSWREAKERCVHRYNGNLIKITSSVMNDAINKLVIPPSTGYWIGLSNIRLRHLHYDEFSWLDETKSATYMNSFKTPLAPSTGDEWCVITEPGDYWHKTKCYPDKHEFICQKISARNPGPPSLSFKFSHGHRHAYIGYDLHAQCSAFTELGASVKFRMEDNINLTEIGSQGVGYTSLA
;
A
#
# COMPACT_ATOMS: atom_id res chain seq x y z
N MET A 1 -0.76 -9.66 9.24
CA MET A 1 0.15 -8.82 10.04
C MET A 1 1.24 -9.69 10.59
N VAL A 2 2.48 -9.19 10.59
CA VAL A 2 3.59 -9.88 11.24
C VAL A 2 3.71 -9.30 12.65
N LYS A 3 3.64 -10.17 13.67
CA LYS A 3 3.52 -9.79 15.10
C LYS A 3 4.86 -9.39 15.76
N ASP A 4 5.93 -9.26 14.99
CA ASP A 4 7.26 -8.91 15.50
C ASP A 4 7.59 -7.47 15.15
N ALA A 5 7.84 -6.65 16.17
CA ALA A 5 8.27 -5.28 15.99
C ALA A 5 9.75 -5.20 15.58
N VAL A 6 10.01 -4.55 14.44
CA VAL A 6 11.35 -4.45 13.82
C VAL A 6 11.59 -3.07 13.23
N SER A 7 12.83 -2.77 12.84
CA SER A 7 13.14 -1.53 12.11
C SER A 7 12.48 -1.50 10.74
N TRP A 8 12.31 -0.32 10.14
CA TRP A 8 11.63 -0.20 8.83
C TRP A 8 12.35 -0.99 7.72
N ARG A 9 13.70 -0.94 7.71
CA ARG A 9 14.51 -1.67 6.71
C ARG A 9 14.34 -3.18 6.87
N GLU A 10 14.39 -3.68 8.11
CA GLU A 10 14.17 -5.09 8.40
C GLU A 10 12.73 -5.53 8.04
N ALA A 11 11.72 -4.70 8.32
CA ALA A 11 10.34 -4.96 7.92
C ALA A 11 10.20 -5.14 6.39
N LYS A 12 10.82 -4.23 5.62
CA LYS A 12 10.88 -4.31 4.16
C LYS A 12 11.53 -5.60 3.68
N GLU A 13 12.71 -5.94 4.22
CA GLU A 13 13.43 -7.17 3.89
C GLU A 13 12.59 -8.41 4.20
N ARG A 14 11.95 -8.47 5.37
CA ARG A 14 11.04 -9.57 5.73
C ARG A 14 9.88 -9.70 4.73
N CYS A 15 9.28 -8.60 4.29
CA CYS A 15 8.23 -8.65 3.26
C CYS A 15 8.72 -9.20 1.91
N VAL A 16 9.93 -8.80 1.50
CA VAL A 16 10.57 -9.29 0.27
C VAL A 16 10.86 -10.79 0.40
N HIS A 17 11.60 -11.20 1.43
CA HIS A 17 12.05 -12.58 1.58
C HIS A 17 10.90 -13.56 1.83
N ARG A 18 9.91 -13.20 2.66
CA ARG A 18 8.87 -14.13 3.06
C ARG A 18 7.76 -14.28 2.03
N TYR A 19 7.43 -13.20 1.31
CA TYR A 19 6.24 -13.13 0.46
C TYR A 19 6.55 -12.81 -1.00
N ASN A 20 7.81 -12.54 -1.36
CA ASN A 20 8.17 -11.98 -2.66
C ASN A 20 7.35 -10.70 -2.96
N GLY A 21 7.19 -9.88 -1.91
CA GLY A 21 6.38 -8.67 -1.88
C GLY A 21 7.18 -7.48 -1.41
N ASN A 22 6.52 -6.50 -0.79
CA ASN A 22 7.12 -5.32 -0.18
C ASN A 22 6.25 -4.81 0.97
N LEU A 23 6.70 -3.78 1.70
CA LEU A 23 5.79 -3.04 2.59
C LEU A 23 4.62 -2.45 1.79
N ILE A 24 3.46 -2.35 2.45
CA ILE A 24 2.23 -1.89 1.80
C ILE A 24 2.33 -0.45 1.32
N LYS A 25 1.79 -0.21 0.12
CA LYS A 25 1.61 1.12 -0.44
C LYS A 25 0.14 1.49 -0.36
N ILE A 26 -0.18 2.55 0.37
CA ILE A 26 -1.56 3.04 0.49
C ILE A 26 -1.72 4.18 -0.49
N THR A 27 -2.36 3.95 -1.64
CA THR A 27 -2.39 4.93 -2.75
C THR A 27 -3.73 5.63 -2.94
N SER A 28 -4.67 5.48 -2.00
CA SER A 28 -5.97 6.15 -2.03
C SER A 28 -6.62 6.16 -0.64
N SER A 29 -7.59 7.06 -0.43
CA SER A 29 -8.39 7.11 0.80
C SER A 29 -9.16 5.82 1.05
N VAL A 30 -9.76 5.23 0.01
CA VAL A 30 -10.47 3.95 0.12
C VAL A 30 -9.54 2.82 0.59
N MET A 31 -8.29 2.81 0.12
CA MET A 31 -7.32 1.82 0.59
C MET A 31 -6.90 2.10 2.03
N ASN A 32 -6.71 3.36 2.40
CA ASN A 32 -6.40 3.78 3.75
C ASN A 32 -7.51 3.34 4.73
N ASP A 33 -8.78 3.58 4.39
CA ASP A 33 -9.94 3.15 5.18
C ASP A 33 -9.96 1.62 5.37
N ALA A 34 -9.67 0.86 4.30
CA ALA A 34 -9.59 -0.58 4.37
C ALA A 34 -8.47 -1.06 5.31
N ILE A 35 -7.29 -0.41 5.26
CA ILE A 35 -6.18 -0.74 6.16
C ILE A 35 -6.48 -0.36 7.60
N ASN A 36 -7.10 0.79 7.86
CA ASN A 36 -7.49 1.22 9.19
C ASN A 36 -8.42 0.22 9.89
N LYS A 37 -9.33 -0.43 9.14
CA LYS A 37 -10.21 -1.47 9.69
C LYS A 37 -9.47 -2.74 10.11
N LEU A 38 -8.28 -2.98 9.55
CA LEU A 38 -7.47 -4.15 9.87
C LEU A 38 -6.56 -3.89 11.07
N VAL A 39 -6.21 -2.64 11.35
CA VAL A 39 -5.29 -2.24 12.42
C VAL A 39 -6.03 -2.27 13.78
N ILE A 40 -5.64 -3.18 14.67
CA ILE A 40 -6.34 -3.46 15.94
C ILE A 40 -5.49 -3.03 17.14
N PRO A 41 -6.07 -2.40 18.18
CA PRO A 41 -5.39 -2.21 19.47
C PRO A 41 -5.12 -3.54 20.20
N PRO A 42 -4.07 -3.65 21.04
CA PRO A 42 -3.04 -2.66 21.31
C PRO A 42 -1.87 -2.81 20.32
N SER A 43 -1.63 -1.82 19.46
CA SER A 43 -0.46 -1.79 18.57
C SER A 43 0.29 -0.49 18.78
N THR A 44 1.62 -0.54 18.68
CA THR A 44 2.48 0.64 18.63
C THR A 44 2.52 1.27 17.23
N GLY A 45 1.66 0.79 16.32
CA GLY A 45 1.58 1.20 14.92
C GLY A 45 2.25 0.19 13.99
N TYR A 46 1.93 0.31 12.71
CA TYR A 46 2.40 -0.58 11.66
C TYR A 46 3.19 0.17 10.61
N TRP A 47 4.41 -0.29 10.33
CA TRP A 47 5.18 0.20 9.18
C TRP A 47 4.42 0.01 7.87
N ILE A 48 4.40 1.09 7.09
CA ILE A 48 3.99 1.10 5.69
C ILE A 48 5.19 1.45 4.81
N GLY A 49 5.04 1.29 3.50
CA GLY A 49 6.12 1.49 2.53
C GLY A 49 6.50 2.96 2.30
N LEU A 50 5.93 3.92 3.04
CA LEU A 50 6.19 5.33 2.85
C LEU A 50 7.41 5.78 3.68
N SER A 51 8.37 6.43 3.03
CA SER A 51 9.56 6.98 3.68
C SER A 51 10.10 8.20 2.92
N ASN A 52 10.88 9.05 3.58
CA ASN A 52 11.61 10.12 2.91
C ASN A 52 13.02 9.69 2.45
N ILE A 53 13.44 8.43 2.68
CA ILE A 53 14.84 8.00 2.51
C ILE A 53 15.39 8.37 1.12
N ARG A 54 14.59 8.19 0.06
CA ARG A 54 14.98 8.50 -1.33
C ARG A 54 14.97 9.99 -1.66
N LEU A 55 14.15 10.77 -0.96
CA LEU A 55 13.89 12.18 -1.27
C LEU A 55 14.44 13.15 -0.21
N ARG A 56 15.10 12.66 0.85
CA ARG A 56 15.60 13.44 2.00
C ARG A 56 16.53 14.60 1.62
N HIS A 57 17.16 14.54 0.45
CA HIS A 57 18.07 15.56 -0.06
C HIS A 57 17.34 16.70 -0.79
N LEU A 58 16.02 16.60 -0.97
CA LEU A 58 15.19 17.65 -1.54
C LEU A 58 14.78 18.66 -0.45
N HIS A 59 14.37 19.87 -0.87
CA HIS A 59 14.12 21.02 0.01
C HIS A 59 12.96 20.85 1.00
N TYR A 60 12.14 19.79 0.86
CA TYR A 60 10.98 19.52 1.71
C TYR A 60 10.98 18.06 2.16
N ASP A 61 10.28 17.78 3.27
CA ASP A 61 10.00 16.43 3.77
C ASP A 61 9.05 15.69 2.81
N GLU A 62 9.56 15.42 1.61
CA GLU A 62 8.86 14.66 0.59
C GLU A 62 9.00 13.18 0.89
N PHE A 63 7.87 12.48 0.81
CA PHE A 63 7.82 11.05 1.03
C PHE A 63 7.58 10.35 -0.30
N SER A 64 8.22 9.20 -0.44
CA SER A 64 8.12 8.31 -1.60
C SER A 64 7.78 6.91 -1.13
N TRP A 65 7.13 6.15 -2.00
CA TRP A 65 6.86 4.74 -1.72
C TRP A 65 8.09 3.88 -2.02
N LEU A 66 8.60 3.18 -1.02
CA LEU A 66 9.66 2.18 -1.11
C LEU A 66 10.93 2.75 -1.78
N ASP A 67 11.20 2.34 -3.02
CA ASP A 67 12.36 2.75 -3.81
C ASP A 67 12.00 3.73 -4.92
N GLU A 68 10.80 4.28 -4.92
CA GLU A 68 10.39 5.27 -5.91
C GLU A 68 11.16 6.57 -5.76
N THR A 69 11.46 7.19 -6.89
CA THR A 69 12.18 8.47 -6.97
C THR A 69 11.24 9.66 -7.16
N LYS A 70 9.93 9.43 -7.06
CA LYS A 70 8.89 10.45 -7.17
C LYS A 70 8.13 10.53 -5.86
N SER A 71 7.67 11.72 -5.53
CA SER A 71 6.85 11.97 -4.35
C SER A 71 5.53 11.20 -4.46
N ALA A 72 5.05 10.71 -3.32
CA ALA A 72 3.78 10.01 -3.23
C ALA A 72 2.63 10.92 -3.66
N THR A 73 1.80 10.45 -4.59
CA THR A 73 0.65 11.21 -5.12
C THR A 73 -0.53 11.25 -4.15
N TYR A 74 -0.62 10.26 -3.25
CA TYR A 74 -1.58 10.22 -2.17
C TYR A 74 -0.82 10.12 -0.84
N MET A 75 -1.18 10.99 0.09
CA MET A 75 -0.73 10.97 1.48
C MET A 75 -1.93 11.21 2.38
N ASN A 76 -2.09 10.40 3.43
CA ASN A 76 -3.10 10.66 4.45
C ASN A 76 -2.65 11.79 5.38
N SER A 77 -3.59 12.30 6.19
CA SER A 77 -3.31 13.28 7.23
C SER A 77 -2.29 12.73 8.23
N PHE A 78 -1.25 13.51 8.49
CA PHE A 78 -0.29 13.22 9.55
C PHE A 78 -0.81 13.77 10.88
N LYS A 79 -0.68 12.98 11.96
CA LYS A 79 -1.05 13.39 13.32
C LYS A 79 -0.30 14.63 13.79
N THR A 80 0.92 14.81 13.30
CA THR A 80 1.77 15.98 13.54
C THR A 80 2.13 16.63 12.21
N PRO A 81 2.14 17.97 12.12
CA PRO A 81 2.56 18.66 10.90
C PRO A 81 3.94 18.21 10.43
N LEU A 82 4.12 18.10 9.11
CA LEU A 82 5.43 17.85 8.52
C LEU A 82 6.32 19.08 8.75
N ALA A 83 7.46 18.87 9.41
CA ALA A 83 8.48 19.89 9.62
C ALA A 83 9.35 20.05 8.36
N PRO A 84 10.16 21.12 8.25
CA PRO A 84 11.19 21.21 7.21
C PRO A 84 12.15 20.01 7.26
N SER A 85 12.65 19.58 6.10
CA SER A 85 13.61 18.48 6.03
C SER A 85 14.87 18.83 6.84
N THR A 86 15.19 17.98 7.80
CA THR A 86 16.45 18.04 8.57
C THR A 86 17.56 17.20 7.93
N GLY A 87 17.27 16.54 6.81
CA GLY A 87 18.12 15.51 6.19
C GLY A 87 18.04 14.14 6.88
N ASP A 88 17.26 14.01 7.96
CA ASP A 88 17.07 12.76 8.68
C ASP A 88 16.22 11.74 7.90
N GLU A 89 16.41 10.45 8.18
CA GLU A 89 15.59 9.36 7.65
C GLU A 89 14.29 9.18 8.47
N TRP A 90 13.17 9.55 7.85
CA TRP A 90 11.81 9.41 8.37
C TRP A 90 11.05 8.31 7.65
N CYS A 91 10.41 7.44 8.42
CA CYS A 91 9.59 6.34 7.98
C CYS A 91 8.19 6.47 8.58
N VAL A 92 7.19 5.90 7.92
CA VAL A 92 5.79 6.16 8.29
C VAL A 92 5.12 4.90 8.85
N ILE A 93 4.40 5.08 9.94
CA ILE A 93 3.49 4.11 10.52
C ILE A 93 2.03 4.54 10.35
N THR A 94 1.14 3.55 10.33
CA THR A 94 -0.30 3.72 10.50
C THR A 94 -0.72 3.18 11.88
N GLU A 95 -1.59 3.92 12.57
CA GLU A 95 -2.16 3.58 13.88
C GLU A 95 -3.69 3.52 13.78
N PRO A 96 -4.39 2.89 14.74
CA PRO A 96 -5.84 3.02 14.83
C PRO A 96 -6.23 4.50 14.97
N GLY A 97 -7.17 4.98 14.17
CA GLY A 97 -7.67 6.37 14.26
C GLY A 97 -7.45 7.24 13.01
N ASP A 98 -7.14 6.65 11.86
CA ASP A 98 -7.11 7.31 10.55
C ASP A 98 -6.02 8.39 10.36
N TYR A 99 -4.96 8.34 11.15
CA TYR A 99 -3.79 9.21 10.96
C TYR A 99 -2.54 8.40 10.66
N TRP A 100 -1.65 9.01 9.89
CA TRP A 100 -0.28 8.53 9.74
C TRP A 100 0.66 9.27 10.69
N HIS A 101 1.75 8.62 11.05
CA HIS A 101 2.79 9.20 11.88
C HIS A 101 4.16 8.96 11.27
N LYS A 102 4.99 10.00 11.19
CA LYS A 102 6.40 9.83 10.83
C LYS A 102 7.22 9.59 12.09
N THR A 103 8.11 8.63 12.04
CA THR A 103 9.03 8.30 13.13
C THR A 103 10.38 7.90 12.56
N LYS A 104 11.41 7.76 13.41
CA LYS A 104 12.76 7.46 12.91
C LYS A 104 12.78 6.06 12.31
N CYS A 105 13.35 5.91 11.12
CA CYS A 105 13.48 4.59 10.49
C CYS A 105 14.30 3.59 11.34
N TYR A 106 15.20 4.13 12.16
CA TYR A 106 16.01 3.47 13.17
C TYR A 106 16.31 4.48 14.30
N PRO A 107 16.27 4.10 15.59
CA PRO A 107 16.16 2.74 16.13
C PRO A 107 14.72 2.24 16.36
N ASP A 108 13.70 3.00 15.98
CA ASP A 108 12.31 2.67 16.29
C ASP A 108 11.89 1.33 15.69
N LYS A 109 11.04 0.61 16.43
CA LYS A 109 10.56 -0.72 16.06
C LYS A 109 9.04 -0.77 16.11
N HIS A 110 8.46 -1.24 15.01
CA HIS A 110 7.01 -1.37 14.86
C HIS A 110 6.66 -2.68 14.16
N GLU A 111 5.44 -3.15 14.37
CA GLU A 111 4.85 -4.20 13.53
C GLU A 111 4.76 -3.69 12.08
N PHE A 112 4.42 -4.56 11.13
CA PHE A 112 4.43 -4.16 9.71
C PHE A 112 3.42 -4.88 8.85
N ILE A 113 3.03 -4.20 7.76
CA ILE A 113 2.06 -4.68 6.79
C ILE A 113 2.78 -4.88 5.44
N CYS A 114 2.81 -6.14 4.98
CA CYS A 114 3.31 -6.48 3.67
C CYS A 114 2.19 -6.47 2.62
N GLN A 115 2.54 -6.16 1.38
CA GLN A 115 1.75 -6.38 0.19
C GLN A 115 2.51 -7.28 -0.78
N LYS A 116 1.79 -8.14 -1.51
CA LYS A 116 2.32 -8.91 -2.64
C LYS A 116 1.44 -8.63 -3.85
N ILE A 117 2.05 -8.28 -4.97
CA ILE A 117 1.37 -8.09 -6.24
C ILE A 117 1.85 -9.19 -7.18
N SER A 118 0.97 -10.15 -7.52
CA SER A 118 1.26 -11.19 -8.50
C SER A 118 0.61 -10.85 -9.84
N ALA A 119 1.35 -10.16 -10.71
CA ALA A 119 1.00 -9.96 -12.12
C ALA A 119 2.25 -10.12 -12.99
N ARG A 120 2.11 -10.66 -14.22
CA ARG A 120 3.17 -10.60 -15.24
C ARG A 120 3.27 -9.14 -15.71
N ASN A 121 4.25 -8.39 -15.19
CA ASN A 121 4.53 -6.96 -15.41
C ASN A 121 3.65 -5.96 -14.62
N PRO A 122 3.87 -5.82 -13.30
CA PRO A 122 3.18 -4.81 -12.48
C PRO A 122 3.84 -3.43 -12.70
N GLY A 123 3.17 -2.53 -13.42
CA GLY A 123 3.63 -1.13 -13.56
C GLY A 123 3.60 -0.33 -12.24
N PRO A 124 4.40 0.75 -12.09
CA PRO A 124 4.35 1.69 -10.95
C PRO A 124 3.06 2.55 -10.89
N PRO A 125 2.77 3.23 -9.76
CA PRO A 125 1.49 3.20 -9.06
C PRO A 125 0.36 3.95 -9.77
N SER A 126 -0.33 3.20 -10.62
CA SER A 126 -1.75 3.33 -10.88
C SER A 126 -2.16 1.95 -11.37
N LEU A 127 -3.31 1.44 -10.94
CA LEU A 127 -3.91 0.30 -11.63
C LEU A 127 -4.45 0.81 -12.98
N SER A 128 -3.55 1.18 -13.89
CA SER A 128 -3.84 1.16 -15.33
C SER A 128 -3.36 -0.21 -15.81
N PHE A 129 -4.27 -1.16 -15.84
CA PHE A 129 -4.01 -2.40 -16.56
C PHE A 129 -3.81 -2.02 -18.03
N LYS A 130 -2.63 -2.31 -18.59
CA LYS A 130 -2.38 -2.24 -20.04
C LYS A 130 -2.47 -3.62 -20.67
N PHE A 131 -3.34 -4.49 -20.16
CA PHE A 131 -3.42 -5.88 -20.61
C PHE A 131 -4.87 -6.34 -20.68
N SER A 132 -5.12 -7.27 -21.60
CA SER A 132 -6.44 -7.83 -21.84
C SER A 132 -6.93 -8.76 -20.73
N HIS A 133 -6.03 -9.15 -19.81
CA HIS A 133 -6.32 -10.02 -18.68
C HIS A 133 -5.54 -9.54 -17.45
N GLY A 134 -6.21 -9.33 -16.33
CA GLY A 134 -5.58 -8.98 -15.06
C GLY A 134 -6.19 -9.74 -13.89
N HIS A 135 -5.36 -10.37 -13.06
CA HIS A 135 -5.79 -10.97 -11.80
C HIS A 135 -5.27 -10.15 -10.61
N ARG A 136 -6.10 -9.94 -9.60
CA ARG A 136 -5.69 -9.35 -8.33
C ARG A 136 -6.09 -10.27 -7.19
N HIS A 137 -5.10 -10.67 -6.40
CA HIS A 137 -5.30 -11.45 -5.18
C HIS A 137 -5.04 -10.58 -3.95
N ALA A 138 -5.94 -10.62 -2.98
CA ALA A 138 -5.74 -9.99 -1.67
C ALA A 138 -5.63 -11.11 -0.62
N TYR A 139 -4.53 -11.12 0.13
CA TYR A 139 -4.29 -12.09 1.20
C TYR A 139 -4.35 -11.41 2.56
N ILE A 140 -5.05 -12.01 3.51
CA ILE A 140 -4.99 -11.64 4.93
C ILE A 140 -4.24 -12.75 5.66
N GLY A 141 -3.01 -12.47 6.09
CA GLY A 141 -2.16 -13.50 6.68
C GLY A 141 -1.72 -14.54 5.64
N TYR A 142 -2.16 -15.79 5.82
CA TYR A 142 -1.95 -16.89 4.87
C TYR A 142 -3.15 -17.16 3.96
N ASP A 143 -4.28 -16.50 4.21
CA ASP A 143 -5.54 -16.83 3.57
C ASP A 143 -5.81 -15.90 2.40
N LEU A 144 -6.09 -16.49 1.22
CA LEU A 144 -6.58 -15.76 0.06
C LEU A 144 -8.00 -15.29 0.38
N HIS A 145 -8.16 -13.98 0.57
CA HIS A 145 -9.42 -13.40 1.01
C HIS A 145 -10.25 -12.82 -0.13
N ALA A 146 -9.60 -12.43 -1.24
CA ALA A 146 -10.32 -11.94 -2.41
C ALA A 146 -9.53 -12.18 -3.70
N GLN A 147 -10.25 -12.52 -4.77
CA GLN A 147 -9.70 -12.65 -6.13
C GLN A 147 -10.58 -11.86 -7.12
N CYS A 148 -9.94 -11.01 -7.90
CA CYS A 148 -10.54 -10.33 -9.04
C CYS A 148 -9.91 -10.81 -10.34
N SER A 149 -10.71 -10.98 -11.37
CA SER A 149 -10.25 -11.15 -12.74
C SER A 149 -10.97 -10.12 -13.61
N ALA A 150 -10.23 -9.32 -14.38
CA ALA A 150 -10.81 -8.44 -15.39
C ALA A 150 -10.35 -8.84 -16.78
N PHE A 151 -11.29 -8.78 -17.73
CA PHE A 151 -11.08 -8.95 -19.16
C PHE A 151 -11.33 -7.60 -19.82
N THR A 152 -10.32 -7.00 -20.44
CA THR A 152 -10.37 -5.62 -20.94
C THR A 152 -9.77 -5.55 -22.34
N GLU A 153 -10.08 -4.51 -23.11
CA GLU A 153 -9.38 -4.27 -24.37
C GLU A 153 -7.97 -3.72 -24.12
N LEU A 154 -7.05 -3.96 -25.06
CA LEU A 154 -5.67 -3.50 -24.98
C LEU A 154 -5.61 -1.96 -24.83
N GLY A 155 -5.28 -1.48 -23.63
CA GLY A 155 -5.20 -0.05 -23.30
C GLY A 155 -6.32 0.47 -22.38
N ALA A 156 -7.32 -0.33 -22.04
CA ALA A 156 -8.38 0.06 -21.12
C ALA A 156 -7.95 -0.07 -19.65
N SER A 157 -8.19 0.98 -18.86
CA SER A 157 -7.86 1.01 -17.43
C SER A 157 -9.03 0.52 -16.58
N VAL A 158 -8.82 -0.51 -15.77
CA VAL A 158 -9.83 -1.06 -14.85
C VAL A 158 -9.55 -0.62 -13.42
N LYS A 159 -10.59 -0.12 -12.74
CA LYS A 159 -10.55 0.20 -11.30
C LYS A 159 -11.32 -0.86 -10.53
N PHE A 160 -10.66 -1.45 -9.54
CA PHE A 160 -11.29 -2.39 -8.62
C PHE A 160 -11.67 -1.70 -7.32
N ARG A 161 -12.87 -2.01 -6.81
CA ARG A 161 -13.32 -1.58 -5.48
C ARG A 161 -13.56 -2.81 -4.60
N MET A 162 -13.08 -2.77 -3.37
CA MET A 162 -13.46 -3.73 -2.34
C MET A 162 -14.74 -3.22 -1.68
N GLU A 163 -15.83 -3.96 -1.83
CA GLU A 163 -17.10 -3.70 -1.16
C GLU A 163 -17.31 -4.85 -0.16
N ASP A 164 -16.74 -4.63 1.03
CA ASP A 164 -16.76 -5.53 2.18
C ASP A 164 -15.97 -6.84 2.04
N ASN A 165 -15.65 -7.46 3.19
CA ASN A 165 -14.61 -8.47 3.44
C ASN A 165 -14.66 -9.77 2.59
N ILE A 166 -15.50 -9.87 1.56
CA ILE A 166 -15.69 -11.09 0.78
C ILE A 166 -15.83 -10.81 -0.72
N ASN A 167 -16.27 -9.61 -1.14
CA ASN A 167 -16.62 -9.36 -2.54
C ASN A 167 -15.84 -8.17 -3.13
N LEU A 168 -15.17 -8.43 -4.25
CA LEU A 168 -14.66 -7.39 -5.12
C LEU A 168 -15.63 -7.18 -6.28
N THR A 169 -16.06 -5.94 -6.49
CA THR A 169 -16.90 -5.56 -7.63
C THR A 169 -16.02 -4.94 -8.72
N GLU A 170 -16.09 -5.46 -9.94
CA GLU A 170 -15.47 -4.83 -11.11
C GLU A 170 -16.25 -3.58 -11.48
N ILE A 171 -15.58 -2.41 -11.48
CA ILE A 171 -16.18 -1.17 -11.97
C ILE A 171 -15.45 -0.81 -13.27
N GLY A 172 -16.09 -1.15 -14.39
CA GLY A 172 -15.63 -0.75 -15.71
C GLY A 172 -15.58 0.78 -15.85
N SER A 173 -14.61 1.27 -16.62
CA SER A 173 -14.67 2.65 -17.13
C SER A 173 -15.87 2.77 -18.05
N GLN A 174 -16.64 3.86 -17.91
CA GLN A 174 -17.88 4.14 -18.62
C GLN A 174 -17.96 3.56 -20.05
N GLY A 175 -19.01 2.78 -20.27
CA GLY A 175 -19.38 2.26 -21.58
C GLY A 175 -19.05 0.78 -21.74
N VAL A 176 -20.05 0.01 -22.14
CA VAL A 176 -20.02 -1.43 -22.45
C VAL A 176 -20.21 -2.33 -21.23
N GLY A 177 -21.39 -2.95 -21.18
CA GLY A 177 -21.85 -3.83 -20.10
C GLY A 177 -21.18 -5.20 -20.14
N TYR A 178 -21.19 -5.87 -18.98
CA TYR A 178 -20.70 -7.24 -18.85
C TYR A 178 -21.65 -8.10 -18.03
N THR A 179 -21.88 -9.30 -18.57
CA THR A 179 -22.54 -10.46 -17.98
C THR A 179 -21.63 -11.16 -16.99
N SER A 180 -22.15 -11.51 -15.81
CA SER A 180 -21.49 -12.46 -14.90
C SER A 180 -21.60 -13.88 -15.45
N LEU A 181 -20.52 -14.64 -15.42
CA LEU A 181 -20.58 -16.10 -15.42
C LEU A 181 -20.16 -16.59 -14.04
N ALA A 182 -21.00 -17.50 -13.51
CA ALA A 182 -20.91 -18.12 -12.20
C ALA A 182 -19.67 -19.01 -12.04
#